data_AF-A0A4Q3WF33-F1
#
_entry.id   AF-A0A4Q3WF33-F1
#
_cell.length_a   1.000
_cell.length_b   1.000
_cell.length_c   1.000
_cell.angle_alpha   90.00
_cell.angle_beta   90.00
_cell.angle_gamma   90.00
#
_symmetry.space_group_name_H-M   'P 1'
#
loop_
_entity.id
_entity.type
_entity.pdbx_description
1 polymer ?
#
loop_
_entity_poly.entity_id
_entity_poly.type
_entity_poly.pdbx_seq_one_letter_code
_entity_poly.pdbx_strand_id
1 'polypeptide(L)'
;MNQISSPTTRLKGFTLIELLVVIAIIAILAAILFPVFGRARENARRSSCQSNLKQIGLGFIQYTQDYDEKLPPPGTCGAPGSGCFTADTAGQFGSWSQRLHPYLKSSQIYACPSNTANRTTRDGAIAALNYPAIPISYG
;
A
#
# COMPACT_ATOMS: atom_id res chain seq x y z
N MET A 1 -66.31 32.27 -24.18
CA MET A 1 -65.32 33.12 -23.47
C MET A 1 -64.92 32.39 -22.21
N ASN A 2 -63.75 31.73 -22.17
CA ASN A 2 -63.17 31.24 -20.91
C ASN A 2 -61.65 31.21 -21.08
N GLN A 3 -60.97 32.12 -20.39
CA GLN A 3 -59.51 32.25 -20.38
C GLN A 3 -58.96 31.42 -19.21
N ILE A 4 -58.21 30.36 -19.52
CA ILE A 4 -57.47 29.57 -18.53
C ILE A 4 -56.19 30.33 -18.22
N SER A 5 -56.12 30.91 -17.02
CA SER A 5 -54.94 31.60 -16.49
C SER A 5 -54.02 30.58 -15.82
N SER A 6 -52.95 30.18 -16.51
CA SER A 6 -51.88 29.34 -15.92
C SER A 6 -51.07 30.15 -14.90
N PRO A 7 -50.87 29.68 -13.67
CA PRO A 7 -50.07 30.41 -12.68
C PRO A 7 -48.59 30.37 -13.07
N THR A 8 -48.01 31.55 -13.34
CA THR A 8 -46.58 31.70 -13.58
C THR A 8 -45.82 31.52 -12.27
N THR A 9 -45.20 30.35 -12.07
CA THR A 9 -44.34 30.07 -10.93
C THR A 9 -43.13 31.00 -10.96
N ARG A 10 -43.07 31.97 -10.05
CA ARG A 10 -41.89 32.84 -9.90
C ARG A 10 -40.69 32.01 -9.47
N LEU A 11 -39.74 31.81 -10.37
CA LEU A 11 -38.42 31.30 -10.04
C LEU A 11 -37.70 32.36 -9.19
N LYS A 12 -37.39 32.02 -7.93
CA LYS A 12 -36.54 32.86 -7.07
C LYS A 12 -35.12 32.81 -7.63
N GLY A 13 -34.57 33.98 -8.01
CA GLY A 13 -33.17 34.10 -8.43
C GLY A 13 -32.24 34.00 -7.21
N PHE A 14 -31.18 33.21 -7.33
CA PHE A 14 -30.11 33.15 -6.33
C PHE A 14 -29.34 34.47 -6.32
N THR A 15 -29.11 35.05 -5.15
CA THR A 15 -28.26 36.24 -5.07
C THR A 15 -26.79 35.84 -5.25
N LEU A 16 -26.00 36.65 -5.96
CA LEU A 16 -24.58 36.37 -6.19
C LEU A 16 -23.79 36.19 -4.87
N ILE A 17 -24.23 36.87 -3.81
CA ILE A 17 -23.60 36.79 -2.48
C ILE A 17 -23.85 35.44 -1.79
N GLU A 18 -25.04 34.86 -1.93
CA GLU A 18 -25.35 33.53 -1.37
C GLU A 18 -24.49 32.44 -2.01
N LEU A 19 -24.21 32.54 -3.32
CA LEU A 19 -23.35 31.57 -3.98
C LEU A 19 -21.87 31.80 -3.63
N LEU A 20 -21.45 33.06 -3.50
CA LEU A 20 -20.08 33.44 -3.18
C LEU A 20 -19.67 32.99 -1.77
N VAL A 21 -20.54 33.15 -0.77
CA VAL A 21 -20.21 32.73 0.61
C VAL A 21 -20.07 31.20 0.73
N VAL A 22 -20.86 30.44 -0.03
CA VAL A 22 -20.80 28.97 -0.02
C VAL A 22 -19.47 28.47 -0.56
N ILE A 23 -19.04 28.98 -1.72
CA ILE A 23 -17.74 28.58 -2.28
C ILE A 23 -16.58 29.02 -1.39
N ALA A 24 -16.69 30.17 -0.69
CA ALA A 24 -15.68 30.63 0.25
C ALA A 24 -15.53 29.67 1.44
N ILE A 25 -16.64 29.20 2.01
CA ILE A 25 -16.63 28.23 3.11
C ILE A 25 -16.04 26.88 2.63
N ILE A 26 -16.45 26.39 1.45
CA ILE A 26 -15.90 25.15 0.87
C ILE A 26 -14.39 25.26 0.67
N ALA A 27 -13.89 26.41 0.17
CA ALA A 27 -12.46 26.63 -0.04
C ALA A 27 -11.67 26.57 1.28
N ILE A 28 -12.18 27.17 2.35
CA ILE A 28 -11.55 27.14 3.67
C ILE A 28 -11.51 25.70 4.21
N LEU A 29 -12.62 24.96 4.13
CA LEU A 29 -12.68 23.57 4.60
C LEU A 29 -11.74 22.66 3.79
N ALA A 30 -11.72 22.80 2.47
CA ALA A 30 -10.85 22.02 1.59
C ALA A 30 -9.36 22.31 1.85
N ALA A 31 -9.01 23.58 2.13
CA ALA A 31 -7.64 23.99 2.43
C ALA A 31 -7.08 23.31 3.70
N ILE A 32 -7.93 23.05 4.70
CA ILE A 32 -7.52 22.32 5.93
C ILE A 32 -7.58 20.81 5.72
N LEU A 33 -8.56 20.31 4.97
CA LEU A 33 -8.76 18.87 4.77
C LEU A 33 -7.66 18.24 3.89
N PHE A 34 -7.22 18.93 2.84
CA PHE A 34 -6.19 18.43 1.92
C PHE A 34 -4.86 18.05 2.60
N PRO A 35 -4.23 18.91 3.43
CA PRO A 35 -2.98 18.57 4.08
C PRO A 35 -3.13 17.45 5.13
N VAL A 36 -4.30 17.37 5.79
CA VAL A 36 -4.58 16.32 6.79
C VAL A 36 -4.80 14.97 6.11
N PHE A 37 -5.51 14.95 4.98
CA PHE A 37 -5.79 13.72 4.24
C PHE A 37 -4.51 13.02 3.77
N GLY A 38 -3.50 13.78 3.33
CA GLY A 38 -2.19 13.23 2.96
C GLY A 38 -1.52 12.48 4.12
N ARG A 39 -1.51 13.06 5.32
CA ARG A 39 -0.94 12.42 6.52
C ARG A 39 -1.75 11.19 6.95
N ALA A 40 -3.08 11.29 6.90
CA ALA A 40 -3.97 10.18 7.23
C ALA A 40 -3.75 8.98 6.31
N ARG A 41 -3.61 9.22 5.00
CA ARG A 41 -3.31 8.17 4.01
C ARG A 41 -1.98 7.49 4.28
N GLU A 42 -0.94 8.24 4.62
CA GLU A 42 0.36 7.66 4.94
C GLU A 42 0.31 6.85 6.24
N ASN A 43 -0.37 7.34 7.26
CA ASN A 43 -0.58 6.58 8.50
C ASN A 43 -1.34 5.27 8.26
N ALA A 44 -2.32 5.25 7.36
CA ALA A 44 -3.01 4.03 6.96
C ALA A 44 -2.08 3.02 6.26
N ARG A 45 -1.21 3.50 5.35
CA ARG A 45 -0.20 2.65 4.69
C ARG A 45 0.80 2.08 5.70
N ARG A 46 1.30 2.91 6.63
CA ARG A 46 2.19 2.47 7.72
C ARG A 46 1.54 1.42 8.60
N SER A 47 0.28 1.62 8.99
CA SER A 47 -0.49 0.66 9.78
C SER A 47 -0.62 -0.68 9.07
N SER A 48 -0.83 -0.66 7.75
CA SER A 48 -0.89 -1.87 6.93
C SER A 48 0.48 -2.59 6.90
N CYS A 49 1.58 -1.86 6.71
CA CYS A 49 2.91 -2.45 6.75
C CYS A 49 3.26 -3.04 8.13
N GLN A 50 2.88 -2.37 9.22
CA GLN A 50 3.08 -2.89 10.57
C GLN A 50 2.28 -4.18 10.80
N SER A 51 1.04 -4.25 10.30
CA SER A 51 0.24 -5.47 10.36
C SER A 51 0.90 -6.62 9.59
N ASN A 52 1.44 -6.34 8.40
CA ASN A 52 2.17 -7.32 7.60
C ASN A 52 3.41 -7.85 8.34
N LEU A 53 4.20 -6.95 8.95
CA LEU A 53 5.38 -7.35 9.74
C LEU A 53 5.02 -8.20 10.95
N LYS A 54 3.92 -7.87 11.65
CA LYS A 54 3.43 -8.70 12.77
C LYS A 54 3.10 -10.11 12.31
N GLN A 55 2.40 -10.25 11.19
CA GLN A 55 2.07 -11.56 10.62
C GLN A 55 3.33 -12.34 10.21
N ILE A 56 4.33 -11.67 9.61
CA ILE A 56 5.63 -12.30 9.32
C ILE A 56 6.32 -12.78 10.60
N GLY A 57 6.35 -11.96 11.65
CA GLY A 57 6.93 -12.33 12.94
C GLY A 57 6.23 -13.53 13.58
N LEU A 58 4.90 -13.61 13.48
CA LEU A 58 4.14 -14.79 13.89
C LEU A 58 4.51 -16.02 13.06
N GLY A 59 4.74 -15.87 11.76
CA GLY A 59 5.24 -16.94 10.89
C GLY A 59 6.60 -17.46 11.33
N PHE A 60 7.54 -16.57 11.72
CA PHE A 60 8.82 -16.99 12.28
C PHE A 60 8.66 -17.79 13.57
N ILE A 61 7.79 -17.34 14.48
CA ILE A 61 7.53 -18.04 15.74
C ILE A 61 6.95 -19.44 15.46
N GLN A 62 5.99 -19.57 14.55
CA GLN A 62 5.42 -20.85 14.16
C GLN A 62 6.48 -21.78 13.53
N TYR A 63 7.31 -21.25 12.65
CA TYR A 63 8.42 -22.00 12.07
C TYR A 63 9.39 -22.50 13.15
N THR A 64 9.77 -21.66 14.12
CA THR A 64 10.70 -22.10 15.17
C THR A 64 10.11 -23.21 16.05
N GLN A 65 8.78 -23.22 16.25
CA GLN A 65 8.11 -24.28 16.99
C GLN A 65 8.14 -25.62 16.23
N ASP A 66 8.03 -25.59 14.91
CA ASP A 66 8.01 -26.79 14.07
C ASP A 66 9.41 -27.35 13.75
N TYR A 67 10.47 -26.54 13.88
CA TYR A 67 11.84 -26.87 13.45
C TYR A 67 12.87 -26.84 14.59
N ASP A 68 12.54 -27.38 15.77
CA ASP A 68 13.45 -27.50 16.93
C ASP A 68 14.15 -26.17 17.30
N GLU A 69 13.39 -25.08 17.38
CA GLU A 69 13.87 -23.73 17.71
C GLU A 69 14.86 -23.15 16.68
N LYS A 70 14.99 -23.76 15.50
CA LYS A 70 15.86 -23.24 14.43
C LYS A 70 15.14 -22.15 13.65
N LEU A 71 15.87 -21.08 13.36
CA LEU A 71 15.41 -20.05 12.44
C LEU A 71 15.51 -20.54 10.98
N PRO A 72 14.68 -20.01 10.06
CA PRO A 72 14.84 -20.25 8.64
C PRO A 72 16.24 -19.81 8.19
N PRO A 73 16.92 -20.58 7.33
CA PRO A 73 18.24 -20.20 6.86
C PRO A 73 18.19 -18.87 6.07
N PRO A 74 19.25 -18.06 6.16
CA PRO A 74 19.40 -16.92 5.25
C PRO A 74 19.41 -17.44 3.81
N GLY A 75 18.74 -16.74 2.90
CA GLY A 75 18.73 -17.12 1.49
C GLY A 75 20.16 -17.18 0.96
N THR A 76 20.50 -18.25 0.24
CA THR A 76 21.81 -18.38 -0.38
C THR A 76 21.87 -17.51 -1.63
N CYS A 77 22.82 -16.58 -1.68
CA CYS A 77 23.15 -15.92 -2.92
C CYS A 77 23.92 -16.85 -3.86
N GLY A 78 23.45 -16.95 -5.10
CA GLY A 78 24.22 -17.58 -6.17
C GLY A 78 25.46 -16.77 -6.54
N ALA A 79 26.16 -17.19 -7.59
CA ALA A 79 27.33 -16.49 -8.13
C ALA A 79 27.05 -14.99 -8.40
N PRO A 80 28.06 -14.11 -8.42
CA PRO A 80 27.87 -12.69 -8.74
C PRO A 80 27.06 -12.49 -10.03
N GLY A 81 25.95 -11.76 -9.96
CA GLY A 81 25.03 -11.55 -11.09
C GLY A 81 23.82 -12.51 -11.13
N SER A 82 23.88 -13.62 -10.39
CA SER A 82 22.72 -14.44 -10.06
C SER A 82 22.14 -13.90 -8.75
N GLY A 83 20.97 -13.26 -8.79
CA GLY A 83 20.33 -12.71 -7.59
C GLY A 83 20.19 -13.73 -6.46
N CYS A 84 19.85 -13.29 -5.26
CA CYS A 84 19.84 -14.13 -4.05
C CYS A 84 18.72 -15.20 -4.00
N PHE A 85 18.18 -15.60 -5.15
CA PHE A 85 16.99 -16.43 -5.35
C PHE A 85 17.21 -17.55 -6.35
N THR A 86 18.47 -17.89 -6.65
CA THR A 86 18.71 -19.09 -7.43
C THR A 86 18.20 -20.26 -6.61
N ALA A 87 17.08 -20.84 -7.04
CA ALA A 87 16.80 -22.23 -6.75
C ALA A 87 18.10 -22.97 -7.05
N ASP A 88 18.60 -23.71 -6.07
CA ASP A 88 19.64 -24.67 -6.38
C ASP A 88 19.13 -25.60 -7.49
N THR A 89 20.04 -26.30 -8.15
CA THR A 89 19.73 -27.30 -9.19
C THR A 89 18.82 -28.44 -8.69
N ALA A 90 18.42 -28.43 -7.41
CA ALA A 90 17.46 -29.35 -6.79
C ALA A 90 16.03 -28.77 -6.67
N GLY A 91 15.76 -27.57 -7.19
CA GLY A 91 14.44 -26.93 -7.13
C GLY A 91 14.04 -26.49 -5.72
N GLN A 92 15.01 -26.34 -4.80
CA GLN A 92 14.73 -25.97 -3.42
C GLN A 92 14.77 -24.45 -3.25
N PHE A 93 13.68 -23.97 -2.67
CA PHE A 93 13.32 -22.60 -2.41
C PHE A 93 14.36 -21.84 -1.55
N GLY A 94 15.23 -21.07 -2.19
CA GLY A 94 16.24 -20.21 -1.57
C GLY A 94 15.72 -18.87 -1.04
N SER A 95 15.10 -18.86 0.16
CA SER A 95 15.09 -17.75 1.15
C SER A 95 14.16 -18.04 2.33
N TRP A 96 14.39 -17.37 3.47
CA TRP A 96 13.49 -17.43 4.64
C TRP A 96 12.01 -17.21 4.27
N SER A 97 11.75 -16.31 3.31
CA SER A 97 10.39 -15.96 2.88
C SER A 97 9.65 -17.12 2.21
N GLN A 98 10.35 -18.02 1.54
CA GLN A 98 9.71 -19.19 0.95
C GLN A 98 9.44 -20.27 1.99
N ARG A 99 10.34 -20.44 2.98
CA ARG A 99 10.10 -21.37 4.09
C ARG A 99 8.94 -20.94 4.99
N LEU A 100 8.69 -19.64 5.09
CA LEU A 100 7.54 -19.12 5.85
C LEU A 100 6.23 -19.15 5.06
N HIS A 101 6.24 -19.43 3.76
CA HIS A 101 5.05 -19.47 2.92
C HIS A 101 3.88 -20.34 3.46
N PRO A 102 4.10 -21.56 4.00
CA PRO A 102 2.98 -22.34 4.57
C PRO A 102 2.32 -21.67 5.78
N TYR A 103 3.05 -20.84 6.53
CA TYR A 103 2.53 -20.10 7.68
C TYR A 103 1.91 -18.75 7.27
N LEU A 104 2.41 -18.18 6.17
CA LEU A 104 1.99 -16.90 5.63
C LEU A 104 1.03 -17.10 4.46
N LYS A 105 -0.27 -17.07 4.77
CA LYS A 105 -1.42 -17.31 3.87
C LYS A 105 -1.49 -16.40 2.62
N SER A 106 -0.60 -15.42 2.47
CA SER A 106 -0.54 -14.52 1.31
C SER A 106 0.87 -14.01 1.05
N SER A 107 1.25 -13.97 -0.23
CA SER A 107 2.52 -13.38 -0.70
C SER A 107 2.52 -11.85 -0.70
N GLN A 108 1.34 -11.20 -0.66
CA GLN A 108 1.21 -9.74 -0.63
C GLN A 108 1.77 -9.14 0.66
N ILE A 109 1.94 -9.96 1.70
CA ILE A 109 2.43 -9.57 3.00
C ILE A 109 3.88 -9.10 2.98
N TYR A 110 4.66 -9.57 2.02
CA TYR A 110 6.05 -9.18 1.84
C TYR A 110 6.21 -7.79 1.22
N ALA A 111 5.13 -7.21 0.70
CA ALA A 111 5.12 -5.86 0.13
C ALA A 111 4.51 -4.86 1.12
N CYS A 112 5.23 -3.77 1.38
CA CYS A 112 4.73 -2.62 2.14
C CYS A 112 4.16 -1.56 1.17
N PRO A 113 2.90 -1.14 1.30
CA PRO A 113 2.33 -0.09 0.43
C PRO A 113 3.01 1.28 0.49
N SER A 114 3.82 1.56 1.52
CA SER A 114 4.68 2.76 1.60
C SER A 114 6.01 2.60 0.87
N ASN A 115 6.38 1.39 0.41
CA ASN A 115 7.61 1.18 -0.34
C ASN A 115 7.45 1.75 -1.76
N THR A 116 8.14 2.86 -2.02
CA THR A 116 8.14 3.55 -3.32
C THR A 116 9.12 2.95 -4.33
N ALA A 117 9.81 1.85 -4.02
CA ALA A 117 10.73 1.17 -4.95
C ALA A 117 10.02 0.62 -6.21
N ASN A 118 8.69 0.62 -6.25
CA ASN A 118 7.92 0.35 -7.47
C ASN A 118 7.74 1.63 -8.32
N ARG A 119 8.84 2.34 -8.59
CA ARG A 119 8.87 3.37 -9.64
C ARG A 119 9.09 2.64 -10.96
N THR A 120 8.02 2.47 -11.71
CA THR A 120 8.06 2.23 -13.16
C THR A 120 9.13 3.12 -13.78
N THR A 121 10.26 2.55 -14.17
CA THR A 121 11.09 3.15 -15.22
C THR A 121 10.20 3.25 -16.46
N ARG A 122 10.36 4.32 -17.25
CA ARG A 122 9.48 4.70 -18.37
C ARG A 122 9.43 3.68 -19.54
N ASP A 123 9.97 2.48 -19.37
CA ASP A 123 10.22 1.50 -20.43
C ASP A 123 9.41 0.20 -20.28
N GLY A 124 8.36 0.17 -19.46
CA GLY A 124 7.49 -1.02 -19.34
C GLY A 124 8.17 -2.25 -18.74
N ALA A 125 9.43 -2.14 -18.31
CA ALA A 125 10.06 -3.12 -17.44
C ALA A 125 9.46 -2.94 -16.06
N ILE A 126 8.65 -3.91 -15.63
CA ILE A 126 8.43 -4.14 -14.22
C ILE A 126 9.83 -4.11 -13.56
N ALA A 127 10.07 -3.17 -12.64
CA ALA A 127 11.15 -3.31 -11.67
C ALA A 127 10.83 -4.44 -10.67
N ALA A 128 10.28 -5.54 -11.18
CA ALA A 128 10.13 -6.83 -10.56
C ALA A 128 11.33 -7.72 -10.92
N LEU A 129 12.52 -7.12 -11.03
CA LEU A 129 13.74 -7.87 -10.73
C LEU A 129 13.89 -7.90 -9.21
N ASN A 130 13.10 -8.78 -8.61
CA ASN A 130 13.46 -9.58 -7.45
C ASN A 130 14.14 -8.86 -6.28
N TYR A 131 13.36 -8.17 -5.43
CA TYR A 131 13.15 -8.51 -4.01
C TYR A 131 12.32 -7.44 -3.29
N PRO A 132 11.64 -7.75 -2.17
CA PRO A 132 11.40 -6.74 -1.15
C PRO A 132 12.77 -6.21 -0.70
N ALA A 133 13.16 -5.05 -1.20
CA ALA A 133 14.10 -4.21 -0.48
C ALA A 133 13.44 -3.91 0.87
N ILE A 134 13.72 -4.74 1.87
CA ILE A 134 13.72 -4.32 3.26
C ILE A 134 14.86 -3.30 3.27
N PRO A 135 14.59 -1.99 3.39
CA PRO A 135 15.68 -1.06 3.57
C PRO A 135 16.28 -1.43 4.93
N ILE A 136 17.45 -2.08 4.91
CA ILE A 136 18.30 -2.21 6.09
C ILE A 136 18.84 -0.81 6.41
N SER A 137 17.97 0.03 6.95
CA SER A 137 18.35 1.22 7.70
C SER A 137 18.84 0.74 9.06
N TYR A 138 20.06 0.21 9.11
CA TYR A 138 20.82 0.26 10.35
C TYR A 138 21.18 1.74 10.56
N GLY A 139 20.80 2.28 11.72
CA GLY A 139 21.30 3.57 12.19
C GLY A 139 22.77 3.48 12.58
#